data_AF-A0AA88SQ58-F1
#
_entry.id   AF-A0AA88SQ58-F1
#
_cell.length_a   1.000
_cell.length_b   1.000
_cell.length_c   1.000
_cell.angle_alpha   90.00
_cell.angle_beta   90.00
_cell.angle_gamma   90.00
#
_symmetry.space_group_name_H-M   'P 1'
#
loop_
_entity.id
_entity.type
_entity.pdbx_description
1 polymer ?
#
loop_
_entity_poly.entity_id
_entity_poly.type
_entity_poly.pdbx_seq_one_letter_code
_entity_poly.pdbx_strand_id
1 'polypeptide(L)'
;MIVLEWLFLTIAPCDAAEPWQLGSQDAATPMMQGIIDLHHDIFFFLILILVFVSRILVRALWHFHYKKNPIPQRIVHGTTIEILRTIFPSIIPMFIAIPSFALLYSMDEVVVDPAITIKAIGHQWYRTYEYSDYNSSDEQSLTFDSYTIPEDDLELGQSRLLEVDNRVVVPAQTHLRIIVTSADVLHSWAVPSLGVKCDAVPGRLNQTSILVQREGVYYGQCSEICGTNHAFMPIVVEAVSRKDYGSRAKPPHTTLRHKRRGPVACLVSSGYELPVFFQEEKINLILIMDQLIADFVSRMGLALPVAILVAVKAGLAE
;
A
#
# COMPACT_ATOMS: atom_id res chain seq x y z
N MET A 1 -12.99 -43.59 3.90
CA MET A 1 -12.43 -42.69 4.93
C MET A 1 -11.09 -42.11 4.47
N ILE A 2 -10.99 -41.65 3.21
CA ILE A 2 -9.77 -41.05 2.61
C ILE A 2 -10.20 -40.15 1.42
N VAL A 3 -11.02 -39.10 1.62
CA VAL A 3 -11.23 -38.07 0.58
C VAL A 3 -11.65 -36.70 1.16
N LEU A 4 -11.41 -36.42 2.45
CA LEU A 4 -11.90 -35.18 3.09
C LEU A 4 -10.80 -34.39 3.82
N GLU A 5 -9.55 -34.48 3.37
CA GLU A 5 -8.42 -33.71 3.93
C GLU A 5 -7.85 -32.66 2.98
N TRP A 6 -8.31 -32.57 1.73
CA TRP A 6 -7.72 -31.68 0.70
C TRP A 6 -8.43 -30.32 0.54
N LEU A 7 -9.25 -29.90 1.52
CA LEU A 7 -9.95 -28.61 1.47
C LEU A 7 -9.58 -27.67 2.63
N PHE A 8 -8.41 -27.88 3.24
CA PHE A 8 -7.73 -26.77 3.87
C PHE A 8 -6.95 -26.04 2.77
N LEU A 9 -7.51 -24.93 2.26
CA LEU A 9 -6.66 -23.88 1.72
C LEU A 9 -5.68 -23.55 2.86
N THR A 10 -4.44 -24.01 2.75
CA THR A 10 -3.35 -23.40 3.48
C THR A 10 -3.32 -21.95 3.01
N ILE A 11 -3.84 -21.05 3.85
CA ILE A 11 -3.66 -19.61 3.71
C ILE A 11 -2.17 -19.38 3.97
N ALA A 12 -1.34 -19.63 2.96
CA ALA A 12 0.07 -19.29 3.00
C ALA A 12 0.16 -17.78 2.79
N PRO A 13 0.84 -17.05 3.69
CA PRO A 13 1.00 -15.62 3.51
C PRO A 13 1.77 -15.33 2.21
N CYS A 14 1.16 -14.55 1.32
CA CYS A 14 1.74 -14.11 0.05
C CYS A 14 2.56 -12.83 0.27
N ASP A 15 3.67 -12.94 0.99
CA ASP A 15 4.58 -11.81 1.29
C ASP A 15 5.50 -11.44 0.11
N ALA A 16 5.57 -12.33 -0.89
CA ALA A 16 6.22 -12.14 -2.17
C ALA A 16 5.19 -12.19 -3.31
N ALA A 17 5.62 -11.83 -4.53
CA ALA A 17 4.76 -11.94 -5.71
C ALA A 17 4.61 -13.41 -6.13
N GLU A 18 3.36 -13.86 -6.31
CA GLU A 18 3.06 -15.24 -6.72
C GLU A 18 2.74 -15.34 -8.23
N PRO A 19 3.12 -16.44 -8.90
CA PRO A 19 2.76 -16.66 -10.30
C PRO A 19 1.24 -16.64 -10.49
N TRP A 20 0.76 -15.88 -11.48
CA TRP A 20 -0.67 -15.74 -11.82
C TRP A 20 -1.54 -15.03 -10.77
N GLN A 21 -0.94 -14.31 -9.82
CA GLN A 21 -1.68 -13.47 -8.87
C GLN A 21 -2.41 -12.32 -9.58
N LEU A 22 -3.67 -12.08 -9.20
CA LEU A 22 -4.54 -11.05 -9.79
C LEU A 22 -4.82 -9.85 -8.85
N GLY A 23 -4.43 -9.95 -7.58
CA GLY A 23 -4.64 -8.92 -6.56
C GLY A 23 -3.33 -8.42 -5.94
N SER A 24 -3.44 -7.63 -4.89
CA SER A 24 -2.29 -7.20 -4.09
C SER A 24 -1.63 -8.39 -3.36
N GLN A 25 -0.36 -8.21 -2.99
CA GLN A 25 0.30 -9.02 -1.96
C GLN A 25 -0.43 -8.86 -0.63
N ASP A 26 -0.20 -9.79 0.29
CA ASP A 26 -0.84 -9.76 1.59
C ASP A 26 -0.39 -8.55 2.42
N ALA A 27 -1.34 -7.95 3.13
CA ALA A 27 -1.04 -6.87 4.05
C ALA A 27 -0.31 -7.38 5.29
N ALA A 28 0.85 -6.79 5.57
CA ALA A 28 1.62 -7.02 6.79
C ALA A 28 1.61 -5.82 7.75
N THR A 29 1.00 -4.71 7.34
CA THR A 29 0.86 -3.48 8.12
C THR A 29 -0.61 -3.02 8.12
N PRO A 30 -1.06 -2.29 9.16
CA PRO A 30 -2.40 -1.68 9.16
C PRO A 30 -2.59 -0.72 7.99
N MET A 31 -1.50 -0.08 7.55
CA MET A 31 -1.48 0.82 6.42
C MET A 31 -1.81 0.09 5.11
N MET A 32 -1.17 -1.05 4.85
CA MET A 32 -1.46 -1.84 3.66
C MET A 32 -2.88 -2.41 3.69
N GLN A 33 -3.39 -2.78 4.87
CA GLN A 33 -4.78 -3.20 5.02
C GLN A 33 -5.74 -2.08 4.60
N GLY A 34 -5.53 -0.85 5.10
CA GLY A 34 -6.33 0.30 4.69
C GLY A 34 -6.24 0.62 3.19
N ILE A 35 -5.07 0.42 2.57
CA ILE A 35 -4.91 0.56 1.11
C ILE A 35 -5.75 -0.48 0.36
N ILE A 36 -5.74 -1.74 0.80
CA ILE A 36 -6.52 -2.83 0.18
C ILE A 36 -8.02 -2.56 0.33
N ASP A 37 -8.47 -2.11 1.51
CA ASP A 37 -9.87 -1.78 1.77
C ASP A 37 -10.34 -0.62 0.87
N LEU A 38 -9.57 0.47 0.80
CA LEU A 38 -9.85 1.60 -0.09
C LEU A 38 -9.86 1.18 -1.56
N HIS A 39 -8.93 0.31 -1.97
CA HIS A 39 -8.89 -0.23 -3.32
C HIS A 39 -10.19 -1.00 -3.64
N HIS A 40 -10.66 -1.86 -2.74
CA HIS A 40 -11.91 -2.61 -2.95
C HIS A 40 -13.13 -1.69 -3.01
N ASP A 41 -13.21 -0.66 -2.16
CA ASP A 41 -14.29 0.33 -2.18
C ASP A 41 -14.35 1.07 -3.53
N ILE A 42 -13.20 1.55 -4.01
CA ILE A 42 -13.10 2.22 -5.31
C ILE A 42 -13.49 1.26 -6.44
N PHE A 43 -12.94 0.03 -6.42
CA PHE A 43 -13.16 -0.95 -7.47
C PHE A 43 -14.63 -1.37 -7.57
N PHE A 44 -15.36 -1.46 -6.45
CA PHE A 44 -16.80 -1.69 -6.41
C PHE A 44 -17.58 -0.62 -7.21
N PHE A 45 -17.31 0.66 -6.95
CA PHE A 45 -17.96 1.75 -7.70
C PHE A 45 -17.55 1.76 -9.18
N LEU A 46 -16.30 1.45 -9.50
CA LEU A 46 -15.83 1.35 -10.89
C LEU A 46 -16.53 0.23 -11.66
N ILE A 47 -16.69 -0.96 -11.08
CA ILE A 47 -17.44 -2.06 -11.70
C ILE A 47 -18.90 -1.65 -11.94
N LEU A 48 -19.55 -0.99 -10.97
CA LEU A 48 -20.92 -0.52 -11.11
C LEU A 48 -21.07 0.43 -12.30
N ILE A 49 -20.18 1.42 -12.41
CA ILE A 49 -20.16 2.38 -13.53
C ILE A 49 -19.88 1.64 -14.85
N LEU A 50 -18.90 0.74 -14.88
CA LEU A 50 -18.53 -0.03 -16.07
C LEU A 50 -19.72 -0.85 -16.59
N VAL A 51 -20.41 -1.59 -15.71
CA VAL A 51 -21.59 -2.38 -16.07
C VAL A 51 -22.73 -1.49 -16.56
N PHE A 52 -22.96 -0.35 -15.90
CA PHE A 52 -23.98 0.62 -16.30
C PHE A 52 -23.73 1.19 -17.71
N VAL A 53 -22.53 1.70 -17.97
CA VAL A 53 -22.14 2.26 -19.27
C VAL A 53 -22.16 1.19 -20.35
N SER A 54 -21.60 0.01 -20.07
CA SER A 54 -21.58 -1.11 -21.01
C SER A 54 -22.99 -1.56 -21.38
N ARG A 55 -23.91 -1.63 -20.40
CA ARG A 55 -25.32 -1.96 -20.65
C ARG A 55 -26.01 -0.94 -21.54
N ILE A 56 -25.81 0.37 -21.30
CA ILE A 56 -26.37 1.43 -22.15
C ILE A 56 -25.81 1.34 -23.56
N LEU A 57 -24.49 1.13 -23.70
CA LEU A 57 -23.84 0.99 -25.00
C LEU A 57 -24.39 -0.21 -25.78
N VAL A 58 -24.45 -1.39 -25.17
CA VAL A 58 -24.99 -2.60 -25.81
C VAL A 58 -26.46 -2.40 -26.20
N ARG A 59 -27.26 -1.76 -25.33
CA ARG A 59 -28.67 -1.44 -25.63
C ARG A 59 -28.80 -0.45 -26.80
N ALA A 60 -27.95 0.57 -26.85
CA ALA A 60 -27.94 1.54 -27.93
C ALA A 60 -27.57 0.88 -29.26
N LEU A 61 -26.51 0.08 -29.28
CA LEU A 61 -26.09 -0.66 -30.48
C LEU A 61 -27.16 -1.63 -30.96
N TRP A 62 -27.85 -2.33 -30.06
CA TRP A 62 -28.90 -3.28 -30.42
C TRP A 62 -30.16 -2.59 -30.97
N HIS A 63 -30.65 -1.54 -30.29
CA HIS A 63 -31.92 -0.88 -30.65
C HIS A 63 -31.76 0.11 -31.80
N PHE A 64 -30.63 0.82 -31.89
CA PHE A 64 -30.35 1.78 -32.96
C PHE A 64 -29.53 1.17 -34.11
N HIS A 65 -29.45 -0.16 -34.18
CA HIS A 65 -28.88 -0.85 -35.33
C HIS A 65 -29.66 -0.50 -36.61
N TYR A 66 -28.96 -0.27 -37.73
CA TYR A 66 -29.58 0.21 -38.98
C TYR A 66 -30.75 -0.64 -39.47
N LYS A 67 -30.71 -1.96 -39.24
CA LYS A 67 -31.80 -2.88 -39.62
C LYS A 67 -33.09 -2.64 -38.81
N LYS A 68 -32.97 -2.14 -37.57
CA LYS A 68 -34.11 -1.89 -36.67
C LYS A 68 -34.57 -0.43 -36.71
N ASN A 69 -33.64 0.51 -36.83
CA ASN A 69 -33.91 1.94 -36.91
C ASN A 69 -33.18 2.55 -38.12
N PRO A 70 -33.76 2.44 -39.34
CA PRO A 70 -33.12 2.94 -40.56
C PRO A 70 -33.16 4.47 -40.70
N ILE A 71 -34.10 5.15 -40.03
CA ILE A 71 -34.24 6.61 -40.07
C ILE A 71 -33.82 7.19 -38.71
N PRO A 72 -32.76 8.01 -38.63
CA PRO A 72 -32.30 8.58 -37.38
C PRO A 72 -33.23 9.68 -36.87
N GLN A 73 -33.52 9.69 -35.57
CA GLN A 73 -34.20 10.80 -34.91
C GLN A 73 -33.25 12.00 -34.77
N ARG A 74 -33.74 13.21 -35.07
CA ARG A 74 -32.95 14.46 -34.99
C ARG A 74 -33.17 15.18 -33.67
N ILE A 75 -32.73 14.58 -32.57
CA ILE A 75 -32.72 15.22 -31.25
C ILE A 75 -31.31 15.72 -30.99
N VAL A 76 -31.15 17.03 -30.78
CA VAL A 76 -29.82 17.66 -30.62
C VAL A 76 -29.55 18.06 -29.17
N HIS A 77 -30.59 18.45 -28.42
CA HIS A 77 -30.43 18.98 -27.06
C HIS A 77 -31.38 18.29 -26.08
N GLY A 78 -30.91 18.11 -24.85
CA GLY A 78 -31.68 17.55 -23.76
C GLY A 78 -31.19 18.06 -22.41
N THR A 79 -31.52 19.31 -22.06
CA THR A 79 -31.01 19.98 -20.86
C THR A 79 -31.20 19.16 -19.58
N THR A 80 -32.33 18.46 -19.43
CA THR A 80 -32.60 17.62 -18.25
C THR A 80 -31.61 16.46 -18.12
N ILE A 81 -31.28 15.74 -19.21
CA ILE A 81 -30.31 14.63 -19.14
C ILE A 81 -28.89 15.14 -18.93
N GLU A 82 -28.58 16.33 -19.43
CA GLU A 82 -27.28 16.99 -19.21
C GLU A 82 -27.07 17.35 -17.74
N ILE A 83 -28.11 17.85 -17.07
CA ILE A 83 -28.06 18.13 -15.63
C ILE A 83 -27.89 16.82 -14.85
N LEU A 84 -28.68 15.78 -15.14
CA LEU A 84 -28.62 14.50 -14.42
C LEU A 84 -27.26 13.82 -14.56
N ARG A 85 -26.69 13.75 -15.77
CA ARG A 85 -25.36 13.15 -16.00
C ARG A 85 -24.20 13.96 -15.41
N THR A 86 -24.45 15.19 -14.96
CA THR A 86 -23.42 16.00 -14.29
C THR A 86 -23.51 15.81 -12.78
N ILE A 87 -24.74 15.77 -12.23
CA ILE A 87 -24.98 15.61 -10.79
C ILE A 87 -24.69 14.17 -10.32
N PHE A 88 -25.15 13.13 -11.04
CA PHE A 88 -24.94 11.76 -10.57
C PHE A 88 -23.46 11.36 -10.51
N PRO A 89 -22.62 11.64 -11.53
CA PRO A 89 -21.20 11.32 -11.46
C PRO A 89 -20.39 12.19 -10.50
N SER A 90 -20.89 13.36 -10.07
CA SER A 90 -20.18 14.17 -9.06
C SER A 90 -20.42 13.67 -7.63
N ILE A 91 -21.58 13.06 -7.38
CA ILE A 91 -21.91 12.46 -6.07
C ILE A 91 -21.04 11.22 -5.78
N ILE A 92 -20.71 10.41 -6.79
CA ILE A 92 -19.94 9.16 -6.59
C ILE A 92 -18.53 9.43 -6.02
N PRO A 93 -17.69 10.31 -6.61
CA PRO A 93 -16.39 10.67 -6.04
C PRO A 93 -16.47 11.28 -4.65
N MET A 94 -17.57 11.98 -4.31
CA MET A 94 -17.76 12.53 -2.96
C MET A 94 -17.81 11.41 -1.91
N PHE A 95 -18.44 10.28 -2.22
CA PHE A 95 -18.45 9.12 -1.33
C PHE A 95 -17.09 8.43 -1.23
N ILE A 96 -16.35 8.34 -2.34
CA ILE A 96 -15.00 7.75 -2.37
C ILE A 96 -13.98 8.62 -1.62
N ALA A 97 -14.16 9.94 -1.64
CA ALA A 97 -13.25 10.88 -1.01
C ALA A 97 -13.21 10.74 0.52
N ILE A 98 -14.33 10.38 1.16
CA ILE A 98 -14.43 10.27 2.62
C ILE A 98 -13.44 9.23 3.19
N PRO A 99 -13.48 7.93 2.80
CA PRO A 99 -12.52 6.94 3.28
C PRO A 99 -11.09 7.24 2.79
N SER A 100 -10.94 7.81 1.59
CA SER A 100 -9.63 8.19 1.05
C SER A 100 -8.92 9.24 1.91
N PHE A 101 -9.60 10.31 2.30
CA PHE A 101 -9.02 11.32 3.18
C PHE A 101 -8.78 10.79 4.58
N ALA A 102 -9.69 9.98 5.13
CA ALA A 102 -9.49 9.35 6.43
C ALA A 102 -8.22 8.48 6.47
N LEU A 103 -7.98 7.68 5.43
CA LEU A 103 -6.75 6.89 5.30
C LEU A 103 -5.51 7.78 5.16
N LEU A 104 -5.57 8.80 4.31
CA LEU A 104 -4.44 9.71 4.07
C LEU A 104 -3.96 10.39 5.37
N TYR A 105 -4.89 10.91 6.18
CA TYR A 105 -4.53 11.52 7.46
C TYR A 105 -3.98 10.50 8.45
N SER A 106 -4.55 9.30 8.49
CA SER A 106 -4.06 8.22 9.36
C SER A 106 -2.64 7.74 8.99
N MET A 107 -2.23 7.88 7.73
CA MET A 107 -0.88 7.54 7.26
C MET A 107 0.17 8.60 7.61
N ASP A 108 -0.22 9.88 7.64
CA ASP A 108 0.68 11.00 7.92
C ASP A 108 0.88 11.22 9.42
N GLU A 109 -0.10 10.84 10.23
CA GLU A 109 -0.06 10.93 11.69
C GLU A 109 0.94 9.93 12.31
N VAL A 110 2.18 10.38 12.54
CA VAL A 110 3.17 9.66 13.36
C VAL A 110 2.90 9.92 14.85
N VAL A 111 1.79 9.38 15.37
CA VAL A 111 1.33 9.64 16.76
C VAL A 111 2.20 8.95 17.81
N VAL A 112 2.93 7.89 17.42
CA VAL A 112 3.72 7.06 18.35
C VAL A 112 5.20 7.33 18.16
N ASP A 113 5.91 7.54 19.26
CA ASP A 113 7.37 7.59 19.27
C ASP A 113 7.93 6.29 18.67
N PRO A 114 8.71 6.36 17.58
CA PRO A 114 9.26 5.16 16.98
C PRO A 114 10.28 4.55 17.94
N ALA A 115 10.24 3.23 18.09
CA ALA A 115 11.20 2.53 18.93
C ALA A 115 12.56 2.38 18.24
N ILE A 116 12.57 2.37 16.91
CA ILE A 116 13.77 2.23 16.08
C ILE A 116 13.66 3.12 14.85
N THR A 117 14.74 3.82 14.55
CA THR A 117 14.94 4.62 13.34
C THR A 117 15.99 3.95 12.46
N ILE A 118 15.61 3.71 11.20
CA ILE A 118 16.49 3.14 10.16
C ILE A 118 16.56 4.14 9.02
N LYS A 119 17.76 4.54 8.64
CA LYS A 119 17.98 5.38 7.47
C LYS A 119 18.36 4.52 6.28
N ALA A 120 17.56 4.60 5.23
CA ALA A 120 17.73 3.89 3.96
C ALA A 120 18.25 4.86 2.90
N ILE A 121 19.48 4.63 2.42
CA ILE A 121 20.16 5.47 1.43
C ILE A 121 20.23 4.74 0.10
N GLY A 122 19.70 5.37 -0.95
CA GLY A 122 19.83 4.91 -2.34
C GLY A 122 21.17 5.29 -2.97
N HIS A 123 21.77 4.33 -3.67
CA HIS A 123 22.97 4.51 -4.49
C HIS A 123 22.81 3.75 -5.82
N GLN A 124 23.59 4.10 -6.83
CA GLN A 124 23.72 3.37 -8.09
C GLN A 124 24.64 2.15 -7.94
N TRP A 125 24.17 0.91 -7.92
CA TRP A 125 22.78 0.42 -7.83
C TRP A 125 22.69 -0.57 -6.66
N TYR A 126 22.57 -0.03 -5.45
CA TYR A 126 22.49 -0.76 -4.19
C TYR A 126 21.87 0.13 -3.10
N ARG A 127 21.63 -0.42 -1.91
CA ARG A 127 21.16 0.35 -0.75
C ARG A 127 22.18 0.30 0.39
N THR A 128 22.23 1.36 1.18
CA THR A 128 22.94 1.38 2.45
C THR A 128 21.94 1.66 3.55
N TYR A 129 22.01 0.90 4.64
CA TYR A 129 21.14 1.05 5.80
C TYR A 129 21.96 1.43 7.02
N GLU A 130 21.51 2.46 7.73
CA GLU A 130 22.12 2.94 8.99
C GLU A 130 21.08 2.82 10.11
N TYR A 131 21.42 2.12 11.19
CA TYR A 131 20.62 2.08 12.42
C TYR A 131 21.23 3.07 13.40
N SER A 132 20.58 4.22 13.57
CA SER A 132 21.09 5.34 14.39
C SER A 132 21.02 5.11 15.89
N ASP A 133 20.08 4.27 16.33
CA ASP A 133 19.67 4.22 17.74
C ASP A 133 20.57 3.30 18.60
N TYR A 134 21.46 2.54 17.98
CA TYR A 134 22.38 1.61 18.65
C TYR A 134 23.77 2.21 18.93
N ASN A 135 23.94 3.52 18.73
CA ASN A 135 25.24 4.18 18.92
C ASN A 135 25.61 4.26 20.40
N SER A 136 26.69 3.58 20.78
CA SER A 136 27.32 3.74 22.10
C SER A 136 28.31 4.92 22.11
N SER A 137 28.74 5.38 20.95
CA SER A 137 29.61 6.53 20.70
C SER A 137 29.30 7.14 19.32
N ASP A 138 29.65 8.41 19.10
CA ASP A 138 29.36 9.19 17.88
C ASP A 138 29.88 8.57 16.56
N GLU A 139 30.71 7.54 16.61
CA GLU A 139 31.38 6.94 15.44
C GLU A 139 30.92 5.51 15.08
N GLN A 140 30.02 4.89 15.85
CA GLN A 140 29.63 3.48 15.64
C GLN A 140 28.12 3.32 15.44
N SER A 141 27.60 3.87 14.34
CA SER A 141 26.31 3.43 13.80
C SER A 141 26.46 2.12 13.08
N LEU A 142 25.55 1.19 13.39
CA LEU A 142 25.45 -0.05 12.66
C LEU A 142 25.04 0.29 11.23
N THR A 143 26.00 0.19 10.32
CA THR A 143 25.85 0.58 8.92
C THR A 143 26.28 -0.59 8.05
N PHE A 144 25.45 -0.95 7.08
CA PHE A 144 25.79 -1.99 6.12
C PHE A 144 25.19 -1.71 4.74
N ASP A 145 25.74 -2.42 3.77
CA ASP A 145 25.38 -2.33 2.37
C ASP A 145 24.59 -3.54 1.95
N SER A 146 23.57 -3.33 1.11
CA SER A 146 22.67 -4.35 0.60
C SER A 146 22.73 -4.36 -0.92
N TYR A 147 23.24 -5.47 -1.45
CA TYR A 147 23.42 -5.77 -2.87
C TYR A 147 22.55 -6.94 -3.29
N THR A 148 22.11 -6.94 -4.54
CA THR A 148 21.45 -8.07 -5.18
C THR A 148 22.40 -9.26 -5.31
N ILE A 149 21.93 -10.45 -4.94
CA ILE A 149 22.70 -11.68 -5.15
C ILE A 149 22.64 -12.08 -6.64
N PRO A 150 23.78 -12.33 -7.32
CA PRO A 150 23.80 -12.84 -8.68
C PRO A 150 23.16 -14.24 -8.80
N GLU A 151 22.62 -14.59 -9.96
CA GLU A 151 21.91 -15.87 -10.15
C GLU A 151 22.77 -17.11 -9.87
N ASP A 152 24.09 -17.03 -10.11
CA ASP A 152 25.04 -18.12 -9.86
C ASP A 152 25.27 -18.39 -8.35
N ASP A 153 25.00 -17.40 -7.50
CA ASP A 153 25.23 -17.45 -6.04
C ASP A 153 23.92 -17.69 -5.24
N LEU A 154 22.78 -17.83 -5.92
CA LEU A 154 21.48 -18.07 -5.27
C LEU A 154 21.37 -19.50 -4.74
N GLU A 155 20.84 -19.64 -3.53
CA GLU A 155 20.50 -20.94 -2.94
C GLU A 155 19.11 -21.43 -3.40
N LEU A 156 18.90 -22.75 -3.35
CA LEU A 156 17.62 -23.34 -3.73
C LEU A 156 16.49 -22.81 -2.84
N GLY A 157 15.50 -22.15 -3.45
CA GLY A 157 14.35 -21.55 -2.77
C GLY A 157 14.42 -20.02 -2.65
N GLN A 158 15.54 -19.38 -3.01
CA GLN A 158 15.64 -17.91 -3.04
C GLN A 158 15.04 -17.32 -4.31
N SER A 159 14.55 -16.08 -4.20
CA SER A 159 13.91 -15.37 -5.30
C SER A 159 14.91 -14.62 -6.18
N ARG A 160 14.91 -14.94 -7.47
CA ARG A 160 15.71 -14.27 -8.50
C ARG A 160 15.40 -12.77 -8.55
N LEU A 161 16.43 -11.91 -8.56
CA LEU A 161 16.34 -10.44 -8.60
C LEU A 161 15.67 -9.76 -7.38
N LEU A 162 15.22 -10.51 -6.39
CA LEU A 162 14.61 -9.98 -5.17
C LEU A 162 15.51 -10.18 -3.95
N GLU A 163 16.35 -11.22 -3.96
CA GLU A 163 17.21 -11.55 -2.85
C GLU A 163 18.45 -10.64 -2.73
N VAL A 164 18.86 -10.38 -1.49
CA VAL A 164 20.01 -9.52 -1.16
C VAL A 164 20.97 -10.22 -0.22
N ASP A 165 22.23 -9.79 -0.24
CA ASP A 165 23.28 -10.29 0.65
C ASP A 165 23.01 -9.96 2.13
N ASN A 166 22.64 -8.71 2.42
CA ASN A 166 22.31 -8.22 3.76
C ASN A 166 20.89 -7.67 3.77
N ARG A 167 20.01 -8.35 4.52
CA ARG A 167 18.60 -7.98 4.70
C ARG A 167 18.45 -6.94 5.81
N VAL A 168 17.42 -6.11 5.71
CA VAL A 168 17.02 -5.19 6.79
C VAL A 168 16.24 -5.99 7.83
N VAL A 169 16.78 -6.13 9.04
CA VAL A 169 16.09 -6.85 10.12
C VAL A 169 15.33 -5.85 10.99
N VAL A 170 14.06 -6.14 11.27
CA VAL A 170 13.20 -5.29 12.10
C VAL A 170 12.42 -6.13 13.13
N PRO A 171 12.10 -5.60 14.32
CA PRO A 171 11.23 -6.30 15.26
C PRO A 171 9.76 -6.19 14.81
N ALA A 172 9.04 -7.30 14.82
CA ALA A 172 7.60 -7.30 14.65
C ALA A 172 6.89 -6.58 15.81
N GLN A 173 5.65 -6.14 15.56
CA GLN A 173 4.74 -5.48 16.52
C GLN A 173 5.34 -4.23 17.18
N THR A 174 6.22 -3.54 16.48
CA THR A 174 6.93 -2.35 16.97
C THR A 174 6.83 -1.23 15.95
N HIS A 175 6.64 0.00 16.40
CA HIS A 175 6.63 1.19 15.52
C HIS A 175 8.06 1.53 15.10
N LEU A 176 8.27 1.61 13.78
CA LEU A 176 9.57 1.88 13.16
C LEU A 176 9.47 3.17 12.34
N ARG A 177 10.54 3.95 12.35
CA ARG A 177 10.70 5.11 11.48
C ARG A 177 11.73 4.79 10.42
N ILE A 178 11.35 4.87 9.16
CA ILE A 178 12.26 4.74 8.02
C ILE A 178 12.51 6.12 7.45
N ILE A 179 13.77 6.54 7.41
CA ILE A 179 14.20 7.78 6.77
C ILE A 179 14.80 7.41 5.42
N VAL A 180 14.18 7.84 4.33
CA VAL A 180 14.55 7.50 2.97
C VAL A 180 15.24 8.70 2.31
N THR A 181 16.43 8.48 1.77
CA THR A 181 17.19 9.50 1.02
C THR A 181 18.09 8.85 -0.02
N SER A 182 18.75 9.66 -0.84
CA SER A 182 19.70 9.21 -1.87
C SER A 182 21.00 9.99 -1.78
N ALA A 183 22.11 9.33 -2.14
CA ALA A 183 23.42 9.95 -2.26
C ALA A 183 23.77 10.38 -3.70
N ASP A 184 23.02 9.95 -4.72
CA ASP A 184 23.32 10.23 -6.13
C ASP A 184 22.12 10.72 -6.95
N VAL A 185 21.29 9.82 -7.47
CA VAL A 185 20.13 10.10 -8.33
C VAL A 185 18.83 9.80 -7.59
N LEU A 186 17.69 10.05 -8.22
CA LEU A 186 16.41 9.62 -7.66
C LEU A 186 16.34 8.09 -7.59
N HIS A 187 15.88 7.59 -6.45
CA HIS A 187 15.45 6.19 -6.27
C HIS A 187 14.12 6.19 -5.52
N SER A 188 13.55 5.01 -5.28
CA SER A 188 12.36 4.90 -4.41
C SER A 188 12.46 3.65 -3.55
N TRP A 189 12.21 3.77 -2.26
CA TRP A 189 12.16 2.65 -1.32
C TRP A 189 10.71 2.17 -1.23
N ALA A 190 10.44 1.02 -1.83
CA ALA A 190 9.08 0.50 -1.96
C ALA A 190 9.04 -0.98 -1.59
N VAL A 191 8.16 -1.32 -0.64
CA VAL A 191 7.90 -2.69 -0.17
C VAL A 191 6.38 -2.88 -0.21
N PRO A 192 5.82 -3.56 -1.23
CA PRO A 192 4.38 -3.61 -1.48
C PRO A 192 3.55 -4.22 -0.34
N SER A 193 3.98 -5.34 0.25
CA SER A 193 3.30 -5.99 1.39
C SER A 193 3.27 -5.14 2.66
N LEU A 194 4.22 -4.19 2.80
CA LEU A 194 4.21 -3.20 3.88
C LEU A 194 3.37 -1.97 3.55
N GLY A 195 2.92 -1.81 2.30
CA GLY A 195 2.15 -0.67 1.83
C GLY A 195 2.96 0.63 1.75
N VAL A 196 4.30 0.53 1.69
CA VAL A 196 5.19 1.69 1.72
C VAL A 196 5.79 1.90 0.35
N LYS A 197 5.72 3.15 -0.12
CA LYS A 197 6.53 3.66 -1.23
C LYS A 197 6.94 5.08 -0.91
N CYS A 198 8.24 5.32 -0.84
CA CYS A 198 8.77 6.64 -0.54
C CYS A 198 9.99 6.93 -1.40
N ASP A 199 10.00 8.08 -2.07
CA ASP A 199 11.10 8.44 -2.96
C ASP A 199 12.33 8.86 -2.18
N ALA A 200 13.49 8.36 -2.61
CA ALA A 200 14.80 8.71 -2.14
C ALA A 200 15.33 9.86 -3.01
N VAL A 201 15.18 11.09 -2.52
CA VAL A 201 15.58 12.30 -3.24
C VAL A 201 16.90 12.83 -2.67
N PRO A 202 17.95 13.03 -3.49
CA PRO A 202 19.18 13.63 -3.01
C PRO A 202 18.94 15.01 -2.38
N GLY A 203 19.50 15.23 -1.19
CA GLY A 203 19.34 16.48 -0.45
C GLY A 203 18.02 16.64 0.32
N ARG A 204 17.15 15.61 0.35
CA ARG A 204 15.95 15.58 1.19
C ARG A 204 15.93 14.29 2.02
N LEU A 205 15.50 14.42 3.28
CA LEU A 205 15.20 13.29 4.14
C LEU A 205 13.68 13.12 4.18
N ASN A 206 13.16 12.10 3.49
CA ASN A 206 11.75 11.74 3.59
C ASN A 206 11.57 10.75 4.73
N GLN A 207 10.48 10.87 5.46
CA GLN A 207 10.17 9.98 6.58
C GLN A 207 8.91 9.18 6.27
N THR A 208 8.92 7.90 6.62
CA THR A 208 7.73 7.05 6.63
C THR A 208 7.73 6.22 7.91
N SER A 209 6.55 5.94 8.46
CA SER A 209 6.40 5.10 9.64
C SER A 209 5.79 3.76 9.25
N ILE A 210 6.29 2.68 9.85
CA ILE A 210 5.82 1.33 9.57
C ILE A 210 5.59 0.58 10.88
N LEU A 211 4.54 -0.24 10.91
CA LEU A 211 4.24 -1.16 12.00
C LEU A 211 3.98 -2.53 11.39
N VAL A 212 4.98 -3.40 11.45
CA VAL A 212 4.88 -4.77 10.90
C VAL A 212 4.17 -5.65 11.92
N GLN A 213 3.02 -6.22 11.57
CA GLN A 213 2.19 -6.97 12.53
C GLN A 213 2.64 -8.42 12.72
N ARG A 214 3.25 -9.03 11.70
CA ARG A 214 3.65 -10.44 11.67
C ARG A 214 5.13 -10.62 11.32
N GLU A 215 5.70 -11.71 11.81
CA GLU A 215 7.06 -12.14 11.45
C GLU A 215 7.05 -12.70 10.03
N GLY A 216 8.13 -12.45 9.27
CA GLY A 216 8.19 -12.83 7.86
C GLY A 216 9.28 -12.09 7.09
N VAL A 217 9.40 -12.40 5.80
CA VAL A 217 10.33 -11.75 4.88
C VAL A 217 9.54 -11.06 3.78
N TYR A 218 9.71 -9.75 3.68
CA TYR A 218 8.99 -8.87 2.76
C TYR A 218 9.93 -8.36 1.69
N TYR A 219 9.51 -8.52 0.43
CA TYR A 219 10.31 -8.16 -0.73
C TYR A 219 9.83 -6.84 -1.35
N GLY A 220 10.77 -6.07 -1.85
CA GLY A 220 10.55 -4.78 -2.49
C GLY A 220 11.54 -4.52 -3.61
N GLN A 221 11.27 -3.50 -4.41
CA GLN A 221 12.15 -3.09 -5.52
C GLN A 221 12.19 -1.58 -5.65
N CYS A 222 13.23 -1.06 -6.31
CA CYS A 222 13.28 0.34 -6.66
C CYS A 222 12.13 0.69 -7.61
N SER A 223 11.35 1.72 -7.23
CA SER A 223 10.15 2.14 -7.97
C SER A 223 10.27 3.53 -8.62
N GLU A 224 11.51 4.01 -8.81
CA GLU A 224 11.85 5.26 -9.49
C GLU A 224 13.09 5.06 -10.36
N ILE A 225 13.05 5.52 -11.62
CA ILE A 225 14.07 5.20 -12.62
C ILE A 225 15.44 5.81 -12.25
N CYS A 226 16.43 4.94 -12.04
CA CYS A 226 17.73 5.35 -11.49
C CYS A 226 18.95 4.95 -12.35
N GLY A 227 18.73 4.55 -13.60
CA GLY A 227 19.77 4.21 -14.58
C GLY A 227 19.76 2.74 -15.02
N THR A 228 20.89 2.27 -15.57
CA THR A 228 21.02 0.96 -16.24
C THR A 228 20.60 -0.23 -15.37
N ASN A 229 21.02 -0.28 -14.11
CA ASN A 229 20.68 -1.40 -13.23
C ASN A 229 19.48 -1.10 -12.30
N HIS A 230 18.53 -0.26 -12.75
CA HIS A 230 17.35 0.10 -11.98
C HIS A 230 16.55 -1.11 -11.46
N ALA A 231 16.43 -2.17 -12.26
CA ALA A 231 15.72 -3.40 -11.89
C ALA A 231 16.51 -4.33 -10.95
N PHE A 232 17.79 -4.05 -10.68
CA PHE A 232 18.72 -4.93 -9.96
C PHE A 232 19.17 -4.33 -8.63
N MET A 233 18.26 -3.67 -7.93
CA MET A 233 18.48 -3.14 -6.57
C MET A 233 17.24 -3.34 -5.69
N PRO A 234 16.95 -4.60 -5.33
CA PRO A 234 15.80 -4.96 -4.52
C PRO A 234 15.98 -4.55 -3.05
N ILE A 235 14.92 -4.74 -2.29
CA ILE A 235 14.82 -4.45 -0.88
C ILE A 235 14.27 -5.70 -0.22
N VAL A 236 14.90 -6.15 0.86
CA VAL A 236 14.38 -7.26 1.67
C VAL A 236 14.33 -6.81 3.12
N VAL A 237 13.13 -6.92 3.71
CA VAL A 237 12.87 -6.62 5.12
C VAL A 237 12.48 -7.92 5.81
N GLU A 238 13.26 -8.34 6.80
CA GLU A 238 12.97 -9.49 7.65
C GLU A 238 12.42 -8.99 8.98
N ALA A 239 11.14 -9.28 9.25
CA ALA A 239 10.54 -9.04 10.56
C ALA A 239 10.70 -10.26 11.46
N VAL A 240 11.33 -10.06 12.61
CA VAL A 240 11.62 -11.11 13.60
C VAL A 240 10.98 -10.79 14.94
N SER A 241 10.88 -11.81 15.80
CA SER A 241 10.45 -11.63 17.18
C SER A 241 11.36 -10.63 17.92
N ARG A 242 10.82 -9.89 18.89
CA ARG A 242 11.61 -8.95 19.70
C ARG A 242 12.76 -9.63 20.45
N LYS A 243 12.62 -10.93 20.77
CA LYS A 243 13.66 -11.73 21.44
C LYS A 243 14.81 -12.02 20.49
N ASP A 244 14.50 -12.39 19.25
CA ASP A 244 15.51 -12.76 18.25
C ASP A 244 16.18 -11.54 17.63
N TYR A 245 15.46 -10.41 17.60
CA TYR A 245 15.95 -9.14 17.08
C TYR A 245 17.31 -8.75 17.64
N GLY A 246 17.53 -8.82 18.96
CA GLY A 246 18.82 -8.44 19.56
C GLY A 246 20.01 -9.27 19.09
N SER A 247 19.78 -10.53 18.71
CA SER A 247 20.82 -11.42 18.17
C SER A 247 21.05 -11.24 16.66
N ARG A 248 19.99 -10.93 15.92
CA ARG A 248 19.96 -10.78 14.45
C ARG A 248 20.23 -9.36 13.96
N ALA A 249 20.04 -8.36 14.82
CA ALA A 249 20.21 -6.95 14.47
C ALA A 249 21.64 -6.62 14.07
N LYS A 250 22.64 -7.39 14.50
CA LYS A 250 24.03 -7.21 14.09
C LYS A 250 24.27 -8.01 12.80
N PRO A 251 24.43 -7.38 11.63
CA PRO A 251 24.93 -8.09 10.45
C PRO A 251 26.24 -8.79 10.82
N PRO A 252 26.46 -10.02 10.33
CA PRO A 252 27.74 -10.67 10.49
C PRO A 252 28.82 -9.77 9.90
N HIS A 253 29.97 -9.65 10.57
CA HIS A 253 31.19 -9.03 10.04
C HIS A 253 31.78 -9.88 8.90
N THR A 254 30.98 -10.27 7.91
CA THR A 254 31.44 -10.87 6.66
C THR A 254 31.57 -9.75 5.66
N THR A 255 32.79 -9.21 5.60
CA THR A 255 33.24 -8.38 4.49
C THR A 255 33.27 -9.24 3.23
N LEU A 256 32.15 -9.37 2.53
CA LEU A 256 32.21 -9.56 1.08
C LEU A 256 32.82 -8.28 0.52
N ARG A 257 34.11 -8.37 0.24
CA ARG A 257 35.01 -7.25 -0.06
C ARG A 257 34.69 -6.67 -1.44
N HIS A 258 33.55 -6.00 -1.58
CA HIS A 258 33.32 -5.11 -2.72
C HIS A 258 33.96 -3.75 -2.45
N LYS A 259 34.91 -3.41 -3.32
CA LYS A 259 35.86 -2.31 -3.23
C LYS A 259 35.15 -0.95 -3.38
N ARG A 260 34.64 -0.36 -2.29
CA ARG A 260 34.02 0.98 -2.29
C ARG A 260 34.99 2.08 -1.87
N ARG A 261 35.01 3.17 -2.65
CA ARG A 261 35.62 4.47 -2.34
C ARG A 261 34.53 5.37 -1.75
N GLY A 262 34.76 5.93 -0.56
CA GLY A 262 33.79 6.75 0.21
C GLY A 262 33.51 8.13 -0.42
N PRO A 263 32.53 8.91 0.11
CA PRO A 263 32.89 9.95 1.09
C PRO A 263 31.81 10.41 2.14
N VAL A 264 32.35 10.95 3.25
CA VAL A 264 32.03 12.17 4.03
C VAL A 264 30.59 12.48 4.51
N ALA A 265 30.44 12.55 5.84
CA ALA A 265 29.24 12.89 6.61
C ALA A 265 29.06 14.41 6.86
N CYS A 266 27.82 14.85 7.10
CA CYS A 266 27.54 16.09 7.82
C CYS A 266 26.18 16.01 8.57
N LEU A 267 26.19 16.43 9.83
CA LEU A 267 25.13 16.38 10.86
C LEU A 267 24.34 17.70 10.92
N VAL A 268 23.01 17.67 11.16
CA VAL A 268 22.26 18.73 11.89
C VAL A 268 20.99 18.16 12.58
N SER A 269 20.71 18.65 13.79
CA SER A 269 19.74 18.22 14.82
C SER A 269 18.40 18.99 14.89
N SER A 270 17.35 18.31 15.42
CA SER A 270 16.27 18.67 16.41
C SER A 270 15.57 20.05 16.36
N GLY A 271 14.28 20.27 16.66
CA GLY A 271 13.21 19.51 17.33
C GLY A 271 11.94 20.39 17.48
N TYR A 272 11.05 20.05 18.44
CA TYR A 272 9.91 20.78 19.07
C TYR A 272 8.48 20.17 18.91
N GLU A 273 7.82 20.01 20.08
CA GLU A 273 6.46 19.49 20.36
C GLU A 273 5.41 20.62 20.52
N LEU A 274 4.09 20.30 20.41
CA LEU A 274 2.94 20.72 21.27
C LEU A 274 1.54 20.42 20.62
N PRO A 275 0.38 20.45 21.33
CA PRO A 275 -0.45 19.26 21.54
C PRO A 275 -1.90 19.31 20.98
N VAL A 276 -2.56 18.17 21.20
CA VAL A 276 -3.89 17.67 20.79
C VAL A 276 -5.07 18.36 21.50
N PHE A 277 -6.21 18.53 20.80
CA PHE A 277 -7.54 18.44 21.45
C PHE A 277 -8.75 18.23 20.50
N PHE A 278 -9.62 17.32 20.97
CA PHE A 278 -11.08 17.13 20.79
C PHE A 278 -11.70 16.42 19.58
N GLN A 279 -12.44 15.38 19.96
CA GLN A 279 -13.27 14.46 19.18
C GLN A 279 -14.61 14.35 19.93
N GLU A 280 -15.73 14.71 19.29
CA GLU A 280 -17.10 14.23 19.64
C GLU A 280 -18.13 14.87 18.68
N GLU A 281 -18.32 14.33 17.46
CA GLU A 281 -19.49 14.70 16.64
C GLU A 281 -19.87 13.70 15.51
N LYS A 282 -19.41 12.44 15.56
CA LYS A 282 -19.59 11.46 14.46
C LYS A 282 -20.90 10.64 14.47
N ILE A 283 -21.71 10.69 15.53
CA ILE A 283 -22.81 9.71 15.71
C ILE A 283 -24.15 10.17 15.11
N ASN A 284 -24.40 11.47 14.98
CA ASN A 284 -25.71 11.97 14.53
C ASN A 284 -25.92 11.97 13.00
N LEU A 285 -24.85 11.88 12.19
CA LEU A 285 -24.95 12.00 10.74
C LEU A 285 -25.33 10.69 10.03
N ILE A 286 -24.98 9.54 10.62
CA ILE A 286 -25.22 8.21 10.04
C ILE A 286 -26.72 7.86 10.09
N LEU A 287 -27.43 8.25 11.16
CA LEU A 287 -28.87 7.97 11.32
C LEU A 287 -29.75 8.77 10.37
N ILE A 288 -29.29 9.93 9.88
CA ILE A 288 -30.04 10.77 8.94
C ILE A 288 -29.95 10.24 7.50
N MET A 289 -28.85 9.54 7.16
CA MET A 289 -28.61 9.01 5.80
C MET A 289 -29.35 7.70 5.51
N ASP A 290 -29.53 6.84 6.50
CA ASP A 290 -30.29 5.58 6.34
C ASP A 290 -31.74 5.84 5.91
N GLN A 291 -32.34 6.94 6.38
CA GLN A 291 -33.70 7.34 6.04
C GLN A 291 -33.82 7.84 4.59
N LEU A 292 -32.80 8.53 4.07
CA LEU A 292 -32.76 9.11 2.73
C LEU A 292 -32.53 8.07 1.62
N ILE A 293 -31.71 7.06 1.91
CA ILE A 293 -31.41 5.98 0.94
C ILE A 293 -32.62 5.04 0.81
N ALA A 294 -33.31 4.73 1.92
CA ALA A 294 -34.53 3.93 1.89
C ALA A 294 -35.66 4.60 1.08
N ASP A 295 -35.82 5.92 1.22
CA ASP A 295 -36.82 6.70 0.47
C ASP A 295 -36.49 6.82 -1.03
N PHE A 296 -35.21 6.88 -1.39
CA PHE A 296 -34.77 6.96 -2.78
C PHE A 296 -34.94 5.63 -3.53
N VAL A 297 -34.60 4.51 -2.89
CA VAL A 297 -34.75 3.16 -3.46
C VAL A 297 -36.22 2.78 -3.64
N SER A 298 -37.09 3.16 -2.69
CA SER A 298 -38.54 2.95 -2.75
C SER A 298 -39.18 3.67 -3.96
N ARG A 299 -38.72 4.88 -4.30
CA ARG A 299 -39.28 5.68 -5.41
C ARG A 299 -38.84 5.27 -6.81
N MET A 300 -37.77 4.47 -6.94
CA MET A 300 -37.24 4.02 -8.24
C MET A 300 -37.81 2.68 -8.72
N GLY A 301 -38.67 2.01 -7.95
CA GLY A 301 -39.29 0.73 -8.35
C GLY A 301 -38.30 -0.40 -8.59
N LEU A 302 -37.05 -0.25 -8.13
CA LEU A 302 -36.03 -1.29 -8.17
C LEU A 302 -36.30 -2.24 -7.01
N ALA A 303 -36.90 -3.40 -7.31
CA ALA A 303 -37.02 -4.51 -6.37
C ALA A 303 -35.62 -5.13 -6.13
N LEU A 304 -34.78 -4.45 -5.36
CA LEU A 304 -33.73 -5.12 -4.59
C LEU A 304 -34.34 -5.44 -3.22
N PRO A 305 -34.32 -6.70 -2.75
CA PRO A 305 -34.92 -7.02 -1.48
C PRO A 305 -34.13 -6.34 -0.36
N VAL A 306 -34.82 -5.49 0.40
CA VAL A 306 -34.36 -4.83 1.63
C VAL A 306 -33.68 -5.82 2.61
N ALA A 307 -34.01 -7.11 2.50
CA ALA A 307 -33.38 -8.21 3.23
C ALA A 307 -31.85 -8.32 3.03
N ILE A 308 -31.31 -7.96 1.85
CA ILE A 308 -29.85 -8.03 1.62
C ILE A 308 -29.13 -6.89 2.35
N LEU A 309 -29.74 -5.70 2.41
CA LEU A 309 -29.14 -4.55 3.10
C LEU A 309 -29.21 -4.70 4.63
N VAL A 310 -30.27 -5.33 5.15
CA VAL A 310 -30.40 -5.67 6.57
C VAL A 310 -29.47 -6.82 6.98
N ALA A 311 -29.25 -7.80 6.11
CA ALA A 311 -28.31 -8.90 6.37
C ALA A 311 -26.85 -8.46 6.41
N VAL A 312 -26.46 -7.46 5.59
CA VAL A 312 -25.11 -6.85 5.66
C VAL A 312 -24.91 -6.08 6.97
N LYS A 313 -25.98 -5.50 7.55
CA LYS A 313 -25.92 -4.78 8.84
C LYS A 313 -25.83 -5.71 10.06
N ALA A 314 -26.34 -6.95 9.97
CA ALA A 314 -26.23 -7.93 11.05
C ALA A 314 -24.83 -8.55 11.16
N GLY A 315 -24.02 -8.53 10.09
CA GLY A 315 -22.63 -9.02 10.10
C GLY A 315 -21.57 -7.99 10.50
N LEU A 316 -21.96 -6.75 10.80
CA LEU A 316 -21.07 -5.66 11.22
C LEU A 316 -21.27 -5.27 12.71
N ALA A 317 -22.09 -6.02 13.44
CA ALA A 317 -22.35 -5.83 14.87
C ALA A 317 -21.89 -7.02 15.74
N GLU A 318 -21.01 -7.88 15.21
CA GLU A 318 -20.19 -8.84 15.95
C GLU A 318 -18.71 -8.58 15.71
#